data_AF-A0A317NQU1-F1
#
_entry.id   AF-A0A317NQU1-F1
#
_cell.length_a   1.000
_cell.length_b   1.000
_cell.length_c   1.000
_cell.angle_alpha   90.00
_cell.angle_beta   90.00
_cell.angle_gamma   90.00
#
_symmetry.space_group_name_H-M   'P 1'
#
loop_
_entity.id
_entity.type
_entity.pdbx_description
1 polymer ?
#
loop_
_entity_poly.entity_id
_entity_poly.type
_entity_poly.pdbx_seq_one_letter_code
_entity_poly.pdbx_strand_id
1 'polypeptide(L)'
;MGDTVSGGLKVDQGAMDRTISTLRDTVSTTRTSAKQVASLEWSAADAGRAYASSGQKIDAALDTVVGWAKIWTSASEGLADAIGTAVIEYTAVDTRTARGLDGVAPSPVK
;
A
#
# COMPACT_ATOMS: atom_id res chain seq x y z
N MET A 1 7.36 -35.30 -0.72
CA MET A 1 8.70 -34.75 -0.42
C MET A 1 9.03 -33.80 -1.55
N GLY A 2 9.09 -32.50 -1.26
CA GLY A 2 9.31 -31.47 -2.27
C GLY A 2 10.78 -31.31 -2.53
N ASP A 3 11.24 -31.79 -3.69
CA ASP A 3 12.61 -31.58 -4.11
C ASP A 3 12.81 -30.14 -4.56
N THR A 4 13.77 -29.51 -3.89
CA THR A 4 14.22 -28.16 -4.16
C THR A 4 15.20 -28.24 -5.32
N VAL A 5 14.73 -28.00 -6.55
CA VAL A 5 15.63 -27.91 -7.70
C VAL A 5 15.90 -26.44 -7.98
N SER A 6 17.12 -26.01 -7.59
CA SER A 6 17.80 -24.76 -7.94
C SER A 6 17.22 -23.45 -7.40
N GLY A 7 17.69 -23.00 -6.23
CA GLY A 7 17.98 -21.58 -5.90
C GLY A 7 16.90 -20.50 -6.14
N GLY A 8 15.66 -20.88 -6.42
CA GLY A 8 14.59 -19.96 -6.79
C GLY A 8 14.04 -19.25 -5.56
N LEU A 9 14.12 -17.94 -5.56
CA LEU A 9 13.50 -17.10 -4.55
C LEU A 9 11.98 -17.22 -4.70
N LYS A 10 11.35 -18.06 -3.88
CA LYS A 10 9.90 -18.29 -3.92
C LYS A 10 9.20 -17.08 -3.30
N VAL A 11 8.52 -16.30 -4.14
CA VAL A 11 7.65 -15.21 -3.67
C VAL A 11 6.43 -15.78 -2.97
N ASP A 12 6.22 -15.39 -1.71
CA ASP A 12 4.98 -15.70 -0.98
C ASP A 12 3.86 -14.75 -1.45
N GLN A 13 3.11 -15.19 -2.45
CA GLN A 13 1.98 -14.45 -3.01
C GLN A 13 0.93 -14.13 -1.93
N GLY A 14 0.67 -15.05 -1.00
CA GLY A 14 -0.30 -14.84 0.08
C GLY A 14 0.16 -13.79 1.09
N ALA A 15 1.47 -13.63 1.30
CA ALA A 15 2.00 -12.51 2.07
C ALA A 15 1.83 -11.18 1.30
N MET A 16 2.13 -11.16 0.00
CA MET A 16 1.99 -9.94 -0.83
C MET A 16 0.54 -9.46 -0.92
N ASP A 17 -0.42 -10.36 -1.14
CA ASP A 17 -1.85 -10.00 -1.17
C ASP A 17 -2.32 -9.40 0.16
N ARG A 18 -1.87 -9.96 1.28
CA ARG A 18 -2.15 -9.41 2.62
C ARG A 18 -1.53 -8.03 2.81
N THR A 19 -0.30 -7.82 2.33
CA THR A 19 0.36 -6.50 2.36
C THR A 19 -0.41 -5.48 1.52
N ILE A 20 -0.81 -5.83 0.29
CA ILE A 20 -1.62 -4.96 -0.58
C ILE A 20 -2.94 -4.61 0.10
N SER A 21 -3.65 -5.58 0.68
CA SER A 21 -4.89 -5.33 1.41
C SER A 21 -4.68 -4.38 2.57
N THR A 22 -3.64 -4.61 3.38
CA THR A 22 -3.32 -3.75 4.54
C THR A 22 -2.98 -2.32 4.12
N LEU A 23 -2.24 -2.15 3.01
CA LEU A 23 -1.95 -0.83 2.45
C LEU A 23 -3.23 -0.12 2.01
N ARG A 24 -4.13 -0.82 1.30
CA ARG A 24 -5.42 -0.28 0.85
C ARG A 24 -6.34 0.09 2.01
N ASP A 25 -6.38 -0.73 3.05
CA ASP A 25 -7.14 -0.44 4.26
C ASP A 25 -6.59 0.81 4.95
N THR A 26 -5.26 0.90 5.09
CA THR A 26 -4.58 2.08 5.66
C THR A 26 -4.92 3.33 4.86
N VAL A 27 -4.83 3.28 3.54
CA VAL A 27 -5.23 4.35 2.61
C VAL A 27 -6.66 4.80 2.86
N SER A 28 -7.60 3.85 2.98
CA SER A 28 -9.02 4.13 3.23
C SER A 28 -9.24 4.82 4.58
N THR A 29 -8.60 4.30 5.64
CA THR A 29 -8.67 4.88 6.99
C THR A 29 -8.07 6.28 7.01
N THR A 30 -6.86 6.47 6.49
CA THR A 30 -6.19 7.78 6.45
C THR A 30 -7.00 8.80 5.66
N ARG A 31 -7.56 8.42 4.50
CA ARG A 31 -8.44 9.29 3.70
C ARG A 31 -9.69 9.69 4.47
N THR A 32 -10.27 8.78 5.23
CA THR A 32 -11.46 9.04 6.05
C THR A 32 -11.13 10.00 7.19
N SER A 33 -10.05 9.76 7.93
CA SER A 33 -9.60 10.66 9.00
C SER A 33 -9.25 12.05 8.47
N ALA A 34 -8.60 12.15 7.30
CA ALA A 34 -8.30 13.43 6.67
C ALA A 34 -9.57 14.21 6.32
N LYS A 35 -10.62 13.53 5.82
CA LYS A 35 -11.92 14.15 5.57
C LYS A 35 -12.59 14.63 6.85
N GLN A 36 -12.52 13.84 7.93
CA GLN A 36 -13.07 14.23 9.23
C GLN A 36 -12.38 15.49 9.76
N VAL A 37 -11.05 15.55 9.68
CA VAL A 37 -10.27 16.74 10.08
C VAL A 37 -10.63 17.94 9.20
N ALA A 38 -10.69 17.76 7.88
CA ALA A 38 -11.05 18.83 6.96
C ALA A 38 -12.51 19.31 7.11
N SER A 39 -13.38 18.50 7.71
CA SER A 39 -14.76 18.87 8.01
C SER A 39 -14.94 19.56 9.36
N LEU A 40 -13.88 19.67 10.17
CA LEU A 40 -13.92 20.50 11.36
C LEU A 40 -14.01 21.96 10.92
N GLU A 41 -15.09 22.65 11.29
CA GLU A 41 -15.27 24.09 11.06
C GLU A 41 -14.39 24.96 11.98
N TRP A 42 -13.25 24.43 12.44
CA TRP A 42 -12.34 25.16 13.29
C TRP A 42 -11.72 26.32 12.52
N SER A 43 -11.65 27.47 13.16
CA SER A 43 -10.96 28.66 12.72
C SER A 43 -10.12 29.22 13.86
N ALA A 44 -9.13 30.05 13.53
CA ALA A 44 -8.34 30.74 14.55
C ALA A 44 -9.19 31.58 15.53
N ALA A 45 -10.39 32.02 15.11
CA ALA A 45 -11.31 32.81 15.93
C ALA A 45 -11.93 31.99 17.08
N ASP A 46 -12.04 30.67 16.92
CA ASP A 46 -12.66 29.77 17.91
C ASP A 46 -11.79 29.59 19.16
N ALA A 47 -10.50 29.90 19.09
CA ALA A 47 -9.60 29.93 20.25
C ALA A 47 -9.88 31.10 21.21
N GLY A 48 -10.65 32.11 20.77
CA GLY A 48 -10.90 33.33 21.51
C GLY A 48 -9.72 34.31 21.50
N ARG A 49 -9.98 35.59 21.82
CA ARG A 49 -9.01 36.69 21.65
C ARG A 49 -7.70 36.49 22.42
N ALA A 50 -7.77 35.89 23.62
CA ALA A 50 -6.59 35.66 24.46
C ALA A 50 -5.61 34.65 23.85
N TYR A 51 -6.07 33.79 22.93
CA TYR A 51 -5.29 32.70 22.34
C TYR A 51 -5.20 32.79 20.81
N ALA A 52 -5.41 33.98 20.23
CA ALA A 52 -5.44 34.16 18.77
C ALA A 52 -4.20 33.57 18.06
N SER A 53 -3.00 33.75 18.62
CA SER A 53 -1.76 33.16 18.06
C SER A 53 -1.76 31.62 18.13
N SER A 54 -2.27 31.04 19.21
CA SER A 54 -2.39 29.59 19.33
C SER A 54 -3.47 29.04 18.39
N GLY A 55 -4.60 29.73 18.25
CA GLY A 55 -5.67 29.39 17.31
C GLY A 55 -5.18 29.33 15.87
N GLN A 56 -4.39 30.33 15.44
CA GLN A 56 -3.75 30.34 14.11
C GLN A 56 -2.79 29.17 13.90
N LYS A 57 -2.03 28.79 14.94
CA LYS A 57 -1.13 27.63 14.86
C LYS A 57 -1.89 26.33 14.73
N ILE A 58 -3.01 26.18 15.46
CA ILE A 58 -3.87 24.99 15.36
C ILE A 58 -4.47 24.91 13.96
N ASP A 59 -5.03 26.01 13.47
CA ASP A 59 -5.61 26.11 12.13
C ASP A 59 -4.62 25.69 11.03
N ALA A 60 -3.42 26.31 11.03
CA ALA A 60 -2.36 25.96 10.09
C ALA A 60 -1.87 24.50 10.24
N ALA A 61 -1.86 23.96 11.47
CA ALA A 61 -1.48 22.58 11.72
C ALA A 61 -2.51 21.59 11.19
N LEU A 62 -3.81 21.88 11.33
CA LEU A 62 -4.89 21.05 10.78
C LEU A 62 -4.79 20.97 9.24
N ASP A 63 -4.61 22.12 8.60
CA ASP A 63 -4.38 22.19 7.14
C ASP A 63 -3.16 21.38 6.70
N THR A 64 -2.06 21.52 7.46
CA THR A 64 -0.83 20.77 7.21
C THR A 64 -1.10 19.27 7.32
N VAL A 65 -1.73 18.79 8.39
CA VAL A 65 -2.04 17.37 8.59
C VAL A 65 -2.91 16.82 7.46
N VAL A 66 -3.91 17.57 6.99
CA VAL A 66 -4.74 17.17 5.83
C VAL A 66 -3.88 17.04 4.57
N GLY A 67 -2.95 17.96 4.34
CA GLY A 67 -1.99 17.90 3.23
C GLY A 67 -1.10 16.66 3.29
N TRP A 68 -0.48 16.39 4.45
CA TRP A 68 0.35 15.21 4.68
C TRP A 68 -0.44 13.91 4.50
N ALA A 69 -1.67 13.85 5.00
CA ALA A 69 -2.52 12.68 4.85
C ALA A 69 -2.82 12.37 3.37
N LYS A 70 -3.06 13.40 2.53
CA LYS A 70 -3.26 13.22 1.08
C LYS A 70 -2.00 12.64 0.41
N ILE A 71 -0.82 13.17 0.72
CA ILE A 71 0.45 12.70 0.18
C ILE A 71 0.68 11.24 0.57
N TRP A 72 0.50 10.92 1.85
CA TRP A 72 0.71 9.56 2.37
C TRP A 72 -0.26 8.56 1.72
N THR A 73 -1.52 8.95 1.57
CA THR A 73 -2.53 8.14 0.88
C THR A 73 -2.10 7.83 -0.56
N SER A 74 -1.64 8.83 -1.31
CA SER A 74 -1.21 8.66 -2.70
C SER A 74 0.05 7.78 -2.81
N ALA A 75 1.02 7.96 -1.91
CA ALA A 75 2.24 7.15 -1.90
C ALA A 75 1.94 5.67 -1.62
N SER A 76 1.01 5.39 -0.68
CA SER A 76 0.66 4.02 -0.32
C SER A 76 -0.22 3.33 -1.34
N GLU A 77 -1.08 4.06 -2.07
CA GLU A 77 -1.74 3.54 -3.28
C GLU A 77 -0.71 3.16 -4.34
N GLY A 78 0.24 4.05 -4.64
CA GLY A 78 1.30 3.77 -5.60
C GLY A 78 2.17 2.55 -5.22
N LEU A 79 2.47 2.39 -3.93
CA LEU A 79 3.19 1.22 -3.43
C LEU A 79 2.36 -0.07 -3.59
N ALA A 80 1.07 -0.03 -3.23
CA ALA A 80 0.19 -1.18 -3.39
C ALA A 80 0.07 -1.63 -4.85
N ASP A 81 -0.03 -0.67 -5.77
CA ASP A 81 -0.09 -0.93 -7.21
C ASP A 81 1.23 -1.51 -7.74
N ALA A 82 2.38 -0.95 -7.33
CA ALA A 82 3.69 -1.48 -7.71
C ALA A 82 3.91 -2.92 -7.23
N ILE A 83 3.50 -3.24 -5.99
CA ILE A 83 3.54 -4.63 -5.48
C ILE A 83 2.60 -5.51 -6.30
N GLY A 84 1.39 -5.05 -6.61
CA GLY A 84 0.44 -5.78 -7.45
C GLY A 84 0.99 -6.09 -8.84
N THR A 85 1.64 -5.13 -9.49
CA THR A 85 2.32 -5.35 -10.78
C THR A 85 3.44 -6.38 -10.66
N ALA A 86 4.28 -6.28 -9.61
CA ALA A 86 5.36 -7.23 -9.39
C ALA A 86 4.86 -8.67 -9.18
N VAL A 87 3.73 -8.85 -8.47
CA VAL A 87 3.08 -10.16 -8.30
C VAL A 87 2.64 -10.76 -9.64
N ILE A 88 2.02 -9.95 -10.51
CA ILE A 88 1.54 -10.40 -11.83
C ILE A 88 2.73 -10.81 -12.71
N GLU A 89 3.77 -9.99 -12.76
CA GLU A 89 4.98 -10.27 -13.54
C GLU A 89 5.68 -11.54 -13.07
N TYR A 90 5.83 -11.71 -11.75
CA TYR A 90 6.43 -12.91 -11.18
C TYR A 90 5.62 -14.17 -11.54
N THR A 91 4.30 -14.10 -11.44
CA THR A 91 3.40 -15.22 -11.80
C THR A 91 3.49 -15.58 -13.28
N ALA A 92 3.64 -14.59 -14.16
CA ALA A 92 3.83 -14.81 -15.58
C ALA A 92 5.18 -15.48 -15.90
N VAL A 93 6.25 -15.06 -15.22
CA VAL A 93 7.58 -15.69 -15.35
C VAL A 93 7.57 -17.13 -14.83
N ASP A 94 6.95 -17.37 -13.67
CA ASP A 94 6.83 -18.71 -13.08
C ASP A 94 6.05 -19.66 -14.01
N THR A 95 4.91 -19.20 -14.53
CA THR A 95 4.10 -19.98 -15.50
C THR A 95 4.89 -20.29 -16.78
N ARG A 96 5.66 -19.32 -17.31
CA ARG A 96 6.47 -19.51 -18.50
C ARG A 96 7.60 -20.52 -18.25
N THR A 97 8.22 -20.44 -17.08
CA THR A 97 9.31 -21.34 -16.67
C THR A 97 8.79 -22.76 -16.47
N ALA A 98 7.65 -22.92 -15.79
CA ALA A 98 6.98 -24.21 -15.60
C ALA A 98 6.64 -24.88 -16.95
N ARG A 99 6.03 -24.15 -17.89
CA ARG A 99 5.75 -24.65 -19.24
C ARG A 99 7.01 -25.04 -20.01
N GLY A 100 8.10 -24.28 -19.84
CA GLY A 100 9.38 -24.58 -20.45
C GLY A 100 10.01 -25.87 -19.91
N LEU A 101 9.84 -26.14 -18.61
CA LEU A 101 10.30 -27.38 -17.97
C LEU A 101 9.44 -28.60 -18.34
N ASP A 102 8.12 -28.45 -18.42
CA ASP A 102 7.20 -29.51 -18.85
C ASP A 102 7.48 -29.98 -20.30
N GLY A 103 7.94 -29.07 -21.16
CA GLY A 103 8.33 -29.39 -22.54
C GLY A 103 9.69 -30.07 -22.68
N VAL A 104 10.50 -30.12 -21.61
CA VAL A 104 11.87 -30.69 -21.61
C VAL A 104 11.95 -31.94 -20.72
N ALA A 105 10.96 -32.21 -19.87
CA ALA A 105 10.93 -33.40 -19.02
C ALA A 105 10.75 -34.69 -19.87
N PRO A 106 11.69 -35.65 -19.84
CA PRO A 106 11.49 -36.94 -20.51
C PRO A 106 10.33 -37.70 -19.87
N SER A 107 9.52 -38.36 -20.70
CA SER A 107 8.36 -39.14 -20.24
C SER A 107 8.77 -40.18 -19.18
N PRO A 108 7.95 -40.40 -18.14
CA PRO A 108 8.27 -41.37 -17.10
C PRO A 108 8.43 -42.76 -17.74
N VAL A 109 9.59 -43.37 -17.49
CA VAL A 109 9.88 -44.74 -17.91
C VAL A 109 8.90 -45.66 -17.18
N LYS A 110 8.09 -46.40 -17.96
CA LYS A 110 7.15 -47.41 -17.48
C LYS A 110 7.87 -48.61 -16.87
#